data_AF-A0A0E4BVQ4-F1
#
_entry.id   AF-A0A0E4BVQ4-F1
#
_cell.length_a   1.000
_cell.length_b   1.000
_cell.length_c   1.000
_cell.angle_alpha   90.00
_cell.angle_beta   90.00
_cell.angle_gamma   90.00
#
_symmetry.space_group_name_H-M   'P 1'
#
loop_
_entity.id
_entity.type
_entity.pdbx_description
1 polymer ?
#
loop_
_entity_poly.entity_id
_entity_poly.type
_entity_poly.pdbx_seq_one_letter_code
_entity_poly.pdbx_strand_id
1 'polypeptide(L)'
;MSDLSAFPITKRWPARHPELLQLYSLPTPNGVKVSIMLEEIGLPYEVHLVDFGKDDQKTPEFLSLNPNGKIPAILDPNGPGGRPLPLFESGAILQYLVPGIRAE
;
A
#
# COMPACT_ATOMS: atom_id res chain seq x y z
N MET A 1 -3.67 -1.91 17.97
CA MET A 1 -2.97 -1.93 16.67
C MET A 1 -3.82 -2.74 15.73
N SER A 2 -4.00 -2.28 14.50
CA SER A 2 -4.88 -2.94 13.54
C SER A 2 -4.25 -4.25 13.08
N ASP A 3 -5.00 -5.34 13.19
CA ASP A 3 -4.56 -6.65 12.72
C ASP A 3 -4.64 -6.69 11.19
N LEU A 4 -3.47 -6.76 10.53
CA LEU A 4 -3.38 -6.86 9.06
C LEU A 4 -3.40 -8.31 8.55
N SER A 5 -3.42 -9.32 9.44
CA SER A 5 -3.40 -10.73 9.06
C SER A 5 -4.63 -11.17 8.26
N ALA A 6 -5.73 -10.41 8.35
CA ALA A 6 -6.93 -10.60 7.54
C ALA A 6 -6.70 -10.32 6.04
N PHE A 7 -5.63 -9.60 5.67
CA PHE A 7 -5.31 -9.25 4.28
C PHE A 7 -4.33 -10.26 3.68
N PRO A 8 -4.72 -11.09 2.69
CA PRO A 8 -3.88 -12.17 2.18
C PRO A 8 -2.53 -11.72 1.61
N ILE A 9 -2.43 -10.47 1.12
CA ILE A 9 -1.16 -9.89 0.66
C ILE A 9 -0.04 -9.98 1.70
N THR A 10 -0.39 -9.86 2.99
CA THR A 10 0.57 -9.90 4.10
C THR A 10 1.21 -11.28 4.32
N LYS A 11 0.66 -12.35 3.73
CA LYS A 11 1.28 -13.68 3.76
C LYS A 11 2.55 -13.74 2.92
N ARG A 12 2.59 -13.00 1.80
CA ARG A 12 3.75 -12.92 0.91
C ARG A 12 4.72 -11.82 1.33
N TRP A 13 4.19 -10.72 1.84
CA TRP A 13 4.95 -9.59 2.36
C TRP A 13 4.52 -9.28 3.80
N PRO A 14 5.07 -10.00 4.80
CA PRO A 14 4.73 -9.77 6.19
C PRO A 14 5.14 -8.38 6.66
N ALA A 15 4.20 -7.65 7.25
CA ALA A 15 4.47 -6.35 7.86
C ALA A 15 5.34 -6.53 9.11
N ARG A 16 6.53 -5.92 9.12
CA ARG A 16 7.39 -5.83 10.31
C ARG A 16 6.90 -4.75 11.27
N HIS A 17 6.28 -3.72 10.71
CA HIS A 17 5.70 -2.57 11.38
C HIS A 17 4.22 -2.45 10.99
N PRO A 18 3.34 -3.33 11.51
CA PRO A 18 1.92 -3.37 11.14
C PRO A 18 1.13 -2.10 11.53
N GLU A 19 1.71 -1.24 12.36
CA GLU A 19 1.19 0.09 12.70
C GLU A 19 1.41 1.14 11.60
N LEU A 20 2.33 0.88 10.66
CA LEU A 20 2.68 1.80 9.56
C LEU A 20 1.90 1.49 8.29
N LEU A 21 1.78 2.49 7.41
CA LEU A 21 1.22 2.29 6.08
C LEU A 21 2.09 1.31 5.29
N GLN A 22 1.49 0.29 4.69
CA GLN A 22 2.21 -0.70 3.89
C GLN A 22 2.16 -0.27 2.42
N LEU A 23 3.31 -0.07 1.77
CA LEU A 23 3.42 0.27 0.36
C LEU A 23 3.97 -0.93 -0.43
N TYR A 24 3.17 -1.47 -1.35
CA TYR A 24 3.58 -2.53 -2.27
C TYR A 24 3.89 -1.90 -3.64
N SER A 25 5.18 -1.79 -3.97
CA SER A 25 5.60 -0.98 -5.11
C SER A 25 6.92 -1.44 -5.76
N LEU A 26 7.33 -0.71 -6.80
CA LEU A 26 8.55 -0.86 -7.58
C LEU A 26 8.92 0.53 -8.13
N PRO A 27 10.21 0.92 -8.28
CA PRO A 27 10.63 2.27 -8.69
C PRO A 27 10.38 2.51 -10.20
N THR A 28 9.11 2.57 -10.57
CA THR A 28 8.59 2.91 -11.90
C THR A 28 7.88 4.26 -11.84
N PRO A 29 7.56 4.91 -12.96
CA PRO A 29 6.86 6.21 -12.95
C PRO A 29 5.54 6.22 -12.17
N ASN A 30 4.78 5.11 -12.13
CA ASN A 30 3.57 5.04 -11.30
C ASN A 30 3.90 4.71 -9.84
N GLY A 31 4.88 3.83 -9.60
CA GLY A 31 5.27 3.43 -8.25
C GLY A 31 5.86 4.58 -7.43
N VAL A 32 6.71 5.40 -8.06
CA VAL A 32 7.39 6.52 -7.37
C VAL A 32 6.46 7.64 -6.96
N LYS A 33 5.28 7.81 -7.61
CA LYS A 33 4.30 8.83 -7.23
C LYS A 33 3.92 8.72 -5.77
N VAL A 34 3.65 7.49 -5.31
CA VAL A 34 3.19 7.24 -3.95
C VAL A 34 4.33 7.33 -2.96
N SER A 35 5.52 6.79 -3.28
CA SER A 35 6.67 6.95 -2.38
C SER A 35 7.08 8.41 -2.24
N ILE A 36 7.13 9.18 -3.33
CA ILE A 36 7.39 10.63 -3.28
C ILE A 36 6.36 11.31 -2.39
N MET A 37 5.05 11.07 -2.58
CA MET A 37 4.02 11.67 -1.74
C MET A 37 4.21 11.34 -0.25
N LEU A 38 4.55 10.09 0.09
CA LEU A 38 4.79 9.66 1.47
C LEU A 38 6.01 10.37 2.10
N GLU A 39 7.09 10.52 1.34
CA GLU A 39 8.28 11.29 1.75
C GLU A 39 7.93 12.78 1.95
N GLU A 40 7.22 13.39 0.99
CA GLU A 40 6.86 14.82 1.02
C GLU A 40 5.99 15.20 2.22
N ILE A 41 5.06 14.32 2.62
CA ILE A 41 4.20 14.55 3.80
C ILE A 41 4.80 14.01 5.11
N GLY A 42 5.97 13.35 5.05
CA GLY A 42 6.64 12.75 6.20
C GLY A 42 5.83 11.65 6.89
N LEU A 43 4.95 10.94 6.16
CA LEU A 43 4.13 9.87 6.73
C LEU A 43 4.96 8.58 6.82
N PRO A 44 5.15 7.97 8.00
CA PRO A 44 5.93 6.75 8.09
C PRO A 44 5.23 5.56 7.40
N TYR A 45 5.99 4.81 6.63
CA TYR A 45 5.51 3.68 5.84
C TYR A 45 6.54 2.54 5.82
N GLU A 46 6.06 1.32 5.60
CA GLU A 46 6.88 0.14 5.32
C GLU A 46 6.77 -0.17 3.82
N VAL A 47 7.92 -0.27 3.14
CA VAL A 47 7.97 -0.56 1.70
C VAL A 47 8.21 -2.04 1.44
N HIS A 48 7.44 -2.58 0.50
CA HIS A 48 7.50 -3.95 0.02
C HIS A 48 7.78 -3.97 -1.48
N LEU A 49 8.90 -4.59 -1.86
CA LEU A 49 9.28 -4.74 -3.26
C LEU A 49 8.38 -5.77 -3.94
N VAL A 50 7.68 -5.35 -5.00
CA VAL A 50 6.91 -6.23 -5.89
C VAL A 50 7.77 -6.52 -7.13
N ASP A 51 8.39 -7.69 -7.17
CA ASP A 51 9.34 -8.08 -8.20
C ASP A 51 8.62 -8.61 -9.45
N PHE A 52 8.57 -7.78 -10.51
CA PHE A 52 8.00 -8.17 -11.79
C PHE A 52 8.77 -9.30 -12.48
N GLY A 53 10.06 -9.49 -12.18
CA GLY A 53 10.84 -10.62 -12.68
C GLY A 53 10.40 -11.96 -12.09
N LYS A 54 9.69 -11.94 -10.96
CA LYS A 54 9.10 -13.12 -10.30
C LYS A 54 7.59 -13.22 -10.51
N ASP A 55 7.02 -12.36 -11.34
CA ASP A 55 5.57 -12.24 -11.53
C ASP A 55 4.81 -11.99 -10.21
N ASP A 56 5.42 -11.31 -9.24
CA ASP A 56 4.82 -11.04 -7.93
C ASP A 56 3.45 -10.37 -8.02
N GLN A 57 3.28 -9.46 -8.97
CA GLN A 57 2.03 -8.73 -9.22
C GLN A 57 0.88 -9.61 -9.75
N LYS A 58 1.18 -10.84 -10.17
CA LYS A 58 0.20 -11.83 -10.63
C LYS A 58 -0.14 -12.87 -9.56
N THR A 59 0.53 -12.82 -8.40
CA THR A 59 0.27 -13.78 -7.32
C THR A 59 -1.12 -13.58 -6.72
N PRO A 60 -1.78 -14.65 -6.23
CA PRO A 60 -3.06 -14.52 -5.54
C PRO A 60 -3.01 -13.54 -4.35
N GLU A 61 -1.87 -13.48 -3.66
CA GLU A 61 -1.65 -12.57 -2.55
C GLU A 61 -1.68 -11.11 -3.01
N PHE A 62 -0.96 -10.75 -4.09
CA PHE A 62 -1.02 -9.38 -4.62
C PHE A 62 -2.39 -9.04 -5.21
N LEU A 63 -2.98 -9.96 -5.98
CA LEU A 63 -4.29 -9.78 -6.60
C LEU A 63 -5.43 -9.64 -5.58
N SER A 64 -5.25 -10.16 -4.37
CA SER A 64 -6.19 -9.94 -3.25
C SER A 64 -6.28 -8.48 -2.81
N LEU A 65 -5.23 -7.69 -3.06
CA LEU A 65 -5.19 -6.26 -2.78
C LEU A 65 -5.52 -5.43 -4.03
N ASN A 66 -4.93 -5.79 -5.17
CA ASN A 66 -5.19 -5.14 -6.46
C ASN A 66 -5.50 -6.17 -7.56
N PRO A 67 -6.78 -6.37 -7.93
CA PRO A 67 -7.16 -7.33 -8.96
C PRO A 67 -6.67 -6.95 -10.37
N ASN A 68 -6.23 -5.70 -10.59
CA ASN A 68 -5.62 -5.24 -11.84
C ASN A 68 -4.15 -5.71 -12.01
N GLY A 69 -3.53 -6.25 -10.96
CA GLY A 69 -2.15 -6.76 -11.01
C GLY A 69 -1.11 -5.67 -11.32
N LYS A 70 -1.34 -4.43 -10.85
CA LYS A 70 -0.44 -3.30 -11.07
C LYS A 70 0.00 -2.67 -9.74
N ILE A 71 1.22 -2.15 -9.73
CA ILE A 71 1.71 -1.26 -8.66
C ILE A 71 1.37 0.20 -8.99
N PRO A 72 1.37 1.11 -8.00
CA PRO A 72 1.45 0.84 -6.57
C PRO A 72 0.10 0.40 -5.98
N ALA A 73 0.17 -0.27 -4.83
CA ALA A 73 -0.97 -0.51 -3.95
C ALA A 73 -0.54 -0.26 -2.50
N ILE A 74 -1.49 0.13 -1.64
CA ILE A 74 -1.25 0.39 -0.22
C ILE A 74 -2.23 -0.39 0.66
N LEU A 75 -1.83 -0.60 1.90
CA LEU A 75 -2.71 -1.01 3.00
C LEU A 75 -2.42 -0.08 4.19
N ASP A 76 -3.32 0.87 4.46
CA ASP A 76 -3.18 1.75 5.62
C ASP A 76 -3.88 1.12 6.83
N PRO A 77 -3.16 0.71 7.90
CA PRO A 77 -3.78 0.15 9.10
C PRO A 77 -4.67 1.15 9.85
N ASN A 78 -4.48 2.45 9.65
CA ASN A 78 -5.17 3.54 10.33
C ASN A 78 -6.08 4.32 9.36
N GLY A 79 -6.72 3.62 8.42
CA GLY A 79 -7.67 4.21 7.48
C GLY A 79 -8.95 4.76 8.15
N PRO A 80 -9.92 5.24 7.34
CA PRO A 80 -11.11 5.93 7.83
C PRO A 80 -11.87 5.15 8.90
N GLY A 81 -12.23 5.85 9.99
CA GLY A 81 -12.85 5.24 11.17
C GLY A 81 -11.93 4.29 11.94
N GLY A 82 -10.60 4.42 11.81
CA GLY A 82 -9.61 3.60 12.50
C GLY A 82 -9.54 2.16 12.00
N ARG A 83 -9.96 1.91 10.75
CA ARG A 83 -9.99 0.57 10.15
C ARG A 83 -8.99 0.45 9.00
N PRO A 84 -8.36 -0.72 8.79
CA PRO A 84 -7.48 -0.93 7.67
C PRO A 84 -8.15 -0.63 6.32
N LEU A 85 -7.48 0.16 5.48
CA LEU A 85 -7.94 0.52 4.14
C LEU A 85 -6.99 -0.06 3.08
N PRO A 86 -7.43 -1.06 2.29
CA PRO A 86 -6.75 -1.44 1.06
C PRO A 86 -7.05 -0.42 -0.05
N LEU A 87 -6.03 0.03 -0.78
CA LEU A 87 -6.23 0.94 -1.91
C LEU A 87 -5.20 0.71 -3.01
N PHE A 88 -5.64 0.79 -4.27
CA PHE A 88 -4.79 0.73 -5.45
C PHE A 88 -5.14 1.89 -6.41
N GLU A 89 -4.46 1.97 -7.55
CA GLU A 89 -4.43 3.14 -8.46
C GLU A 89 -3.69 4.33 -7.87
N SER A 90 -2.56 4.70 -8.49
CA SER A 90 -1.69 5.77 -7.97
C SER A 90 -2.43 7.10 -7.80
N GLY A 91 -3.37 7.44 -8.68
CA GLY A 91 -4.15 8.68 -8.58
C GLY A 91 -5.08 8.71 -7.37
N ALA A 92 -5.77 7.59 -7.10
CA ALA A 92 -6.63 7.45 -5.93
C ALA A 92 -5.81 7.47 -4.63
N ILE A 93 -4.65 6.80 -4.62
CA ILE A 93 -3.74 6.82 -3.48
C ILE A 93 -3.24 8.24 -3.21
N LEU A 94 -2.86 9.00 -4.23
CA LEU A 94 -2.45 10.40 -4.06
C LEU A 94 -3.56 11.26 -3.45
N GLN A 95 -4.79 11.13 -3.94
CA GLN A 95 -5.94 11.85 -3.37
C GLN A 95 -6.21 11.47 -1.92
N TYR A 96 -6.13 10.18 -1.59
CA TYR A 96 -6.28 9.68 -0.23
C TYR A 96 -5.21 10.22 0.73
N LEU A 97 -3.95 10.31 0.28
CA LEU A 97 -2.84 10.78 1.09
C LEU A 97 -2.79 12.30 1.29
N VAL A 98 -3.66 13.07 0.62
CA VAL A 98 -3.72 14.51 0.85
C VAL A 98 -4.06 14.80 2.31
N PRO A 99 -3.25 15.60 3.03
CA PRO A 99 -3.54 15.98 4.40
C PRO A 99 -4.94 16.57 4.56
N GLY A 100 -5.69 16.11 5.57
CA GLY A 100 -7.08 16.49 5.82
C GLY A 100 -8.11 15.49 5.27
N ILE A 101 -7.87 14.87 4.11
CA ILE A 101 -8.80 13.88 3.54
C ILE A 101 -8.71 12.53 4.26
N ARG A 102 -7.52 12.15 4.70
CA ARG A 102 -7.27 10.88 5.41
C ARG A 102 -7.87 10.82 6.82
N ALA A 103 -8.14 11.96 7.44
CA ALA A 103 -8.55 12.07 8.85
C ALA A 103 -10.07 12.10 9.07
N GLU A 104 -10.86 12.13 7.99
CA GLU A 104 -12.33 12.05 8.00
C GLU A 104 -12.81 10.61 7.72
#